data_AF-A0A6L5Q5F7-F1
#
_entry.id   AF-A0A6L5Q5F7-F1
#
_cell.length_a   1.000
_cell.length_b   1.000
_cell.length_c   1.000
_cell.angle_alpha   90.00
_cell.angle_beta   90.00
_cell.angle_gamma   90.00
#
_symmetry.space_group_name_H-M   'P 1'
#
loop_
_entity.id
_entity.type
_entity.pdbx_description
1 polymer ?
#
loop_
_entity_poly.entity_id
_entity_poly.type
_entity_poly.pdbx_seq_one_letter_code
_entity_poly.pdbx_strand_id
1 'polypeptide(L)'
;MAKFSKPVAFNEKNEKDRLMLQHVKRRNFSGYVKKLIWEDMSLEKIEKEYTKQSEQPKGEGIEIKTEKVITPAPSSKPKLQPTAAERIQQLKVQTKKQQTSSSPLPFIPSNPQRY
;
A
#
# COMPACT_ATOMS: atom_id res chain seq x y z
N MET A 1 5.44 34.74 16.11
CA MET A 1 6.74 34.39 15.50
C MET A 1 6.67 32.97 14.99
N ALA A 2 6.64 32.77 13.67
CA ALA A 2 6.51 31.44 13.08
C ALA A 2 7.82 30.65 13.26
N LYS A 3 7.74 29.43 13.78
CA LYS A 3 8.90 28.53 13.88
C LYS A 3 9.11 27.88 12.51
N PHE A 4 10.15 28.28 11.79
CA PHE A 4 10.51 27.62 10.54
C PHE A 4 11.37 26.39 10.85
N SER A 5 10.88 25.20 10.53
CA SER A 5 11.69 23.98 10.61
C SER A 5 12.76 24.02 9.53
N LYS A 6 13.99 23.67 9.87
CA LYS A 6 15.08 23.54 8.88
C LYS A 6 14.70 22.49 7.83
N PRO A 7 14.89 22.76 6.54
CA PRO A 7 14.59 21.78 5.50
C PRO A 7 15.51 20.57 5.62
N VAL A 8 14.98 19.39 5.28
CA VAL A 8 15.77 18.17 5.15
C VAL A 8 16.52 18.23 3.82
N ALA A 9 17.85 18.24 3.88
CA ALA A 9 18.72 18.33 2.70
C ALA A 9 19.55 17.04 2.53
N PHE A 10 19.76 16.61 1.29
CA PHE A 10 20.62 15.47 0.92
C PHE A 10 21.98 15.96 0.42
N ASN A 11 23.05 15.25 0.76
CA ASN A 11 24.39 15.49 0.24
C ASN A 11 24.70 14.52 -0.89
N GLU A 12 24.83 15.02 -2.12
CA GLU A 12 25.10 14.21 -3.31
C GLU A 12 26.43 13.45 -3.26
N LYS A 13 27.42 13.94 -2.51
CA LYS A 13 28.72 13.29 -2.36
C LYS A 13 28.66 12.05 -1.45
N ASN A 14 27.61 11.94 -0.63
CA ASN A 14 27.42 10.79 0.25
C ASN A 14 26.58 9.72 -0.45
N GLU A 15 27.13 8.52 -0.58
CA GLU A 15 26.47 7.40 -1.24
C GLU A 15 25.13 7.03 -0.60
N LYS A 16 25.04 7.11 0.74
CA LYS A 16 23.79 6.81 1.46
C LYS A 16 22.70 7.81 1.08
N ASP A 17 23.01 9.09 1.11
CA ASP A 17 22.08 10.16 0.73
C ASP A 17 21.69 10.06 -0.75
N ARG A 18 22.62 9.67 -1.64
CA ARG A 18 22.33 9.41 -3.06
C ARG A 18 21.32 8.29 -3.26
N LEU A 19 21.49 7.17 -2.54
CA LEU A 19 20.55 6.04 -2.58
C LEU A 19 19.16 6.45 -2.06
N MET A 20 19.13 7.20 -0.97
CA MET A 20 17.88 7.72 -0.41
C MET A 20 17.17 8.67 -1.38
N LEU A 21 17.94 9.57 -2.02
CA LEU A 21 17.40 10.50 -3.01
C LEU A 21 16.78 9.76 -4.19
N GLN A 22 17.41 8.67 -4.66
CA GLN A 22 16.86 7.83 -5.73
C GLN A 22 15.54 7.16 -5.32
N HIS A 23 15.44 6.70 -4.07
CA HIS A 23 14.23 6.11 -3.54
C HIS A 23 13.07 7.12 -3.42
N VAL A 24 13.34 8.34 -2.96
CA VAL A 24 12.30 9.35 -2.74
C VAL A 24 11.95 10.19 -3.97
N LYS A 25 12.76 10.17 -5.05
CA LYS A 25 12.56 10.98 -6.27
C LYS A 25 11.18 10.86 -6.91
N ARG A 26 10.50 9.72 -6.71
CA ARG A 26 9.16 9.42 -7.28
C ARG A 26 8.03 9.47 -6.24
N ARG A 27 8.29 9.96 -5.03
CA ARG A 27 7.33 10.00 -3.91
C ARG A 27 7.27 11.41 -3.33
N ASN A 28 6.15 11.79 -2.72
CA ASN A 28 6.05 13.04 -1.96
C ASN A 28 6.64 12.81 -0.57
N PHE A 29 7.88 13.24 -0.36
CA PHE A 29 8.62 13.00 0.89
C PHE A 29 8.71 14.25 1.78
N SER A 30 7.87 15.26 1.53
CA SER A 30 7.82 16.46 2.37
C SER A 30 7.48 16.05 3.82
N GLY A 31 8.43 16.18 4.73
CA GLY A 31 8.29 15.78 6.14
C GLY A 31 8.85 14.39 6.50
N TYR A 32 9.37 13.63 5.53
CA TYR A 32 10.04 12.37 5.81
C TYR A 32 11.46 12.59 6.33
N VAL A 33 11.71 12.08 7.53
CA VAL A 33 13.02 12.13 8.18
C VAL A 33 13.94 11.09 7.55
N LYS A 34 15.21 11.45 7.31
CA LYS A 34 16.22 10.56 6.70
C LYS A 34 16.29 9.16 7.32
N LYS A 35 16.16 9.02 8.63
CA LYS A 35 16.19 7.71 9.31
C LYS A 35 15.07 6.78 8.81
N LEU A 36 13.85 7.31 8.67
CA LEU A 36 12.70 6.54 8.20
C LEU A 36 12.84 6.12 6.75
N ILE A 37 13.36 7.01 5.89
CA ILE A 37 13.63 6.67 4.48
C ILE A 37 14.62 5.50 4.38
N TRP A 38 15.64 5.47 5.24
CA TRP A 38 16.63 4.40 5.24
C TRP A 38 16.05 3.06 5.72
N GLU A 39 15.19 3.09 6.73
CA GLU A 39 14.47 1.93 7.23
C GLU A 39 13.50 1.38 6.18
N ASP A 40 12.71 2.24 5.53
CA ASP A 40 11.80 1.88 4.43
C ASP A 40 12.54 1.20 3.27
N MET A 41 13.71 1.73 2.88
CA MET A 41 14.54 1.10 1.85
C MET A 41 15.05 -0.28 2.24
N SER A 42 15.30 -0.50 3.53
CA SER A 42 15.78 -1.79 4.05
C SER A 42 14.64 -2.82 4.04
N LEU A 43 13.43 -2.40 4.43
CA LEU A 43 12.22 -3.22 4.38
C LEU A 43 11.84 -3.60 2.94
N GLU A 44 11.87 -2.65 1.99
CA GLU A 44 11.53 -2.92 0.59
C GLU A 44 12.49 -3.92 -0.07
N LYS A 45 13.78 -3.94 0.34
CA LYS A 45 14.74 -4.96 -0.14
C LYS A 45 14.37 -6.35 0.35
N ILE A 46 13.98 -6.45 1.61
CA ILE A 46 13.57 -7.71 2.24
C ILE A 46 12.32 -8.26 1.54
N GLU A 47 11.31 -7.42 1.28
CA GLU A 47 10.09 -7.83 0.55
C GLU A 47 10.39 -8.31 -0.88
N LYS A 48 11.28 -7.61 -1.59
CA LYS A 48 11.70 -8.01 -2.94
C LYS A 48 12.52 -9.30 -2.95
N GLU A 49 13.33 -9.54 -1.93
CA GLU A 49 14.11 -10.77 -1.80
C GLU A 49 13.19 -11.98 -1.55
N TYR A 50 12.20 -11.85 -0.66
CA TYR A 50 11.19 -12.90 -0.46
C TYR A 50 10.38 -13.18 -1.73
N THR A 51 10.08 -12.15 -2.52
CA THR A 51 9.36 -12.30 -3.80
C THR A 51 10.24 -12.96 -4.88
N LYS A 52 11.55 -12.67 -4.91
CA LYS A 52 12.49 -13.24 -5.88
C LYS A 52 12.91 -14.68 -5.57
N GLN A 53 12.90 -15.11 -4.31
CA GLN A 53 13.14 -16.52 -3.99
C GLN A 53 11.96 -17.43 -4.41
N SER A 54 10.77 -16.86 -4.64
CA SER A 54 9.65 -17.63 -5.21
C SER A 54 9.63 -17.68 -6.74
N GLU A 55 10.44 -16.88 -7.44
CA GLU A 55 10.43 -16.82 -8.90
C GLU A 55 11.85 -16.67 -9.50
N GLN A 56 12.31 -17.71 -10.18
CA GLN A 56 13.35 -17.64 -11.21
C GLN A 56 12.78 -18.20 -12.54
N PRO A 57 13.27 -17.77 -13.72
CA PRO A 57 13.19 -16.41 -14.24
C PRO A 57 12.50 -16.41 -15.63
N LYS A 58 11.80 -15.34 -16.00
CA LYS A 58 11.46 -15.10 -17.42
C LYS A 58 11.41 -13.61 -17.76
N GLY A 59 12.39 -13.20 -18.58
CA GLY A 59 12.24 -12.19 -19.63
C GLY A 59 12.25 -10.71 -19.21
N GLU A 60 13.21 -9.99 -19.74
CA GLU A 60 13.21 -8.53 -19.86
C GLU A 60 11.99 -8.04 -20.67
N GLY A 61 11.39 -6.92 -20.25
CA GLY A 61 10.31 -6.27 -21.01
C GLY A 61 9.67 -5.13 -20.21
N ILE A 62 9.92 -3.90 -20.63
CA ILE A 62 9.25 -2.69 -20.13
C ILE A 62 7.78 -2.74 -20.58
N GLU A 63 6.82 -2.74 -19.66
CA GLU A 63 5.54 -2.03 -19.86
C GLU A 63 4.72 -1.89 -18.56
N ILE A 64 4.03 -0.77 -18.49
CA ILE A 64 3.25 -0.26 -17.38
C ILE A 64 1.86 -0.90 -17.42
N LYS A 65 1.42 -1.58 -16.35
CA LYS A 65 0.00 -1.67 -15.92
C LYS A 65 -0.17 -2.46 -14.61
N THR A 66 -0.67 -1.75 -13.60
CA THR A 66 -1.72 -2.14 -12.63
C THR A 66 -1.78 -3.56 -12.05
N GLU A 67 -1.78 -3.57 -10.71
CA GLU A 67 -2.47 -4.49 -9.80
C GLU A 67 -1.84 -5.86 -9.45
N LYS A 68 -1.83 -6.12 -8.12
CA LYS A 68 -2.13 -7.38 -7.43
C LYS A 68 -0.96 -8.26 -6.91
N VAL A 69 -0.59 -8.02 -5.63
CA VAL A 69 -0.78 -8.96 -4.50
C VAL A 69 -0.11 -10.37 -4.57
N ILE A 70 0.89 -10.54 -3.68
CA ILE A 70 1.20 -11.69 -2.79
C ILE A 70 2.11 -12.86 -3.26
N THR A 71 3.28 -12.91 -2.60
CA THR A 71 3.99 -14.02 -1.90
C THR A 71 3.42 -15.46 -1.96
N PRO A 72 4.27 -16.51 -2.10
CA PRO A 72 3.90 -17.88 -1.73
C PRO A 72 4.58 -18.38 -0.44
N ALA A 73 3.87 -19.32 0.21
CA ALA A 73 4.04 -19.94 1.53
C ALA A 73 5.17 -21.01 1.58
N PRO A 74 5.40 -21.84 2.65
CA PRO A 74 4.42 -22.88 3.05
C PRO A 74 4.47 -23.39 4.53
N SER A 75 3.32 -23.74 5.11
CA SER A 75 3.25 -24.93 5.99
C SER A 75 1.87 -25.60 6.01
N SER A 76 1.90 -26.91 5.75
CA SER A 76 0.99 -27.96 6.25
C SER A 76 -0.49 -28.01 5.80
N LYS A 77 -0.85 -29.21 5.29
CA LYS A 77 -2.17 -29.84 5.09
C LYS A 77 -2.93 -29.43 3.81
N PRO A 78 -3.32 -30.40 2.94
CA PRO A 78 -4.20 -30.13 1.81
C PRO A 78 -5.63 -29.93 2.34
N LYS A 79 -5.97 -28.70 2.72
CA LYS A 79 -7.38 -28.30 2.78
C LYS A 79 -7.81 -28.04 1.34
N LEU A 80 -8.74 -28.86 0.83
CA LEU A 80 -9.48 -28.53 -0.38
C LEU A 80 -9.96 -27.08 -0.23
N GLN A 81 -9.39 -26.17 -1.00
CA GLN A 81 -9.86 -24.79 -0.97
C GLN A 81 -11.24 -24.76 -1.61
N PRO A 82 -12.23 -24.14 -0.95
CA PRO A 82 -13.57 -24.05 -1.50
C PRO A 82 -13.52 -23.32 -2.85
N THR A 83 -14.22 -23.90 -3.82
CA THR A 83 -14.32 -23.35 -5.18
C THR A 83 -14.92 -21.93 -5.10
N ALA A 84 -14.58 -21.05 -6.04
CA ALA A 84 -15.07 -19.67 -6.05
C ALA A 84 -16.61 -19.58 -5.88
N ALA A 85 -17.35 -20.52 -6.48
CA ALA A 85 -18.79 -20.64 -6.33
C ALA A 85 -19.24 -20.84 -4.87
N GLU A 86 -18.54 -21.68 -4.12
CA GLU A 86 -18.84 -22.01 -2.73
C GLU A 86 -18.58 -20.80 -1.81
N ARG A 87 -17.49 -20.06 -2.07
CA ARG A 87 -17.20 -18.80 -1.37
C ARG A 87 -18.28 -17.74 -1.60
N ILE A 88 -18.77 -17.63 -2.84
CA ILE A 88 -19.85 -16.68 -3.18
C ILE A 88 -21.15 -17.04 -2.46
N GLN A 89 -21.49 -18.33 -2.34
CA GLN A 89 -22.69 -18.76 -1.62
C GLN A 89 -22.61 -18.45 -0.12
N GLN A 90 -21.46 -18.68 0.51
CA GLN A 90 -21.24 -18.37 1.93
C GLN A 90 -21.40 -16.86 2.21
N LEU A 91 -20.87 -16.00 1.32
CA LEU A 91 -21.04 -14.55 1.43
C LEU A 91 -22.51 -14.11 1.31
N LYS A 92 -23.27 -14.70 0.37
CA LYS A 92 -24.70 -14.40 0.21
C LYS A 92 -25.53 -14.75 1.45
N VAL A 93 -25.16 -15.80 2.18
CA VAL A 93 -25.83 -16.18 3.44
C VAL A 93 -25.56 -15.14 4.53
N GLN A 94 -24.33 -14.63 4.63
CA GLN A 94 -23.95 -13.64 5.64
C GLN A 94 -24.58 -12.26 5.40
N THR A 95 -24.70 -11.83 4.15
CA THR A 95 -25.25 -10.49 3.83
C THR A 95 -26.78 -10.43 3.81
N LYS A 96 -27.49 -11.54 4.03
CA LYS A 96 -28.97 -11.57 4.01
C LYS A 96 -29.63 -10.95 5.25
N LYS A 97 -28.86 -10.42 6.20
CA LYS A 97 -29.36 -9.97 7.50
C LYS A 97 -29.13 -8.48 7.78
N GLN A 98 -29.29 -7.58 6.80
CA GLN A 98 -29.62 -6.18 7.10
C GLN A 98 -30.56 -5.63 6.02
N GLN A 99 -31.83 -6.00 6.13
CA GLN A 99 -32.90 -5.13 5.65
C GLN A 99 -32.87 -3.90 6.54
N THR A 100 -32.02 -2.94 6.20
CA THR A 100 -32.08 -1.61 6.81
C THR A 100 -33.46 -1.07 6.47
N SER A 101 -34.24 -0.83 7.51
CA SER A 101 -35.48 -0.08 7.40
C SER A 101 -35.18 1.19 6.60
N SER A 102 -36.05 1.47 5.63
CA SER A 102 -36.07 2.70 4.85
C SER A 102 -36.08 3.91 5.80
N SER A 103 -34.89 4.39 6.16
CA SER A 103 -34.70 5.62 6.91
C SER A 103 -34.87 6.78 5.93
N PRO A 104 -35.82 7.72 6.17
CA PRO A 104 -36.10 8.78 5.23
C PRO A 104 -35.00 9.84 5.35
N LEU A 105 -34.29 10.00 4.23
CA LEU A 105 -33.43 11.13 3.84
C LEU A 105 -32.05 11.25 4.52
N PRO A 106 -30.99 11.50 3.73
CA PRO A 106 -29.69 11.90 4.27
C PRO A 106 -29.78 13.27 4.92
N PHE A 107 -29.05 13.47 6.01
CA PHE A 107 -28.86 14.79 6.61
C PHE A 107 -28.09 15.69 5.64
N ILE A 108 -28.73 16.76 5.18
CA ILE A 108 -28.09 17.80 4.37
C ILE A 108 -27.75 18.96 5.32
N PRO A 109 -26.47 19.22 5.62
CA PRO A 109 -26.11 20.38 6.41
C PRO A 109 -26.49 21.64 5.64
N SER A 110 -27.49 22.37 6.16
CA SER A 110 -27.80 23.73 5.73
C SER A 110 -26.58 24.60 6.03
N ASN A 111 -25.90 25.08 4.99
CA ASN A 111 -24.83 26.06 5.12
C ASN A 111 -25.45 27.45 5.34
N PRO A 112 -25.42 28.05 6.55
CA PRO A 112 -25.86 29.43 6.72
C PRO A 112 -24.85 30.34 6.02
N GLN A 113 -25.26 30.77 4.84
CA GLN A 113 -24.63 31.77 3.99
C GLN A 113 -24.30 33.07 4.75
N ARG A 114 -23.18 33.68 4.32
CA ARG A 114 -22.93 35.14 4.22
C ARG A 114 -22.80 35.90 5.55
N TYR A 115 -21.66 36.51 5.82
CA TYR A 115 -21.25 37.87 5.45
C TYR A 115 -19.75 38.02 5.69
#